data_AF-A0A5J4VTX8-F1
#
_entry.id   AF-A0A5J4VTX8-F1
#
_cell.length_a   1.000
_cell.length_b   1.000
_cell.length_c   1.000
_cell.angle_alpha   90.00
_cell.angle_beta   90.00
_cell.angle_gamma   90.00
#
_symmetry.space_group_name_H-M   'P 1'
#
loop_
_entity.id
_entity.type
_entity.pdbx_description
1 polymer ?
#
loop_
_entity_poly.entity_id
_entity_poly.type
_entity_poly.pdbx_seq_one_letter_code
_entity_poly.pdbx_strand_id
1 'polypeptide(L)'
;MRILNEIANSPSESEKIKQAKLLNILITNYGENAIETEFNIKFCTELKKYIGDGNSAVQRELLKVVSSVALKGSELTDEFGENKLFNALFESEISSIIDEMLIQQMKDKIKKQNEIIKYNDFIILLVQITSFISRGRGISQKIEVICGNIFLSYFNNLVKLLKETKKKKESNEIITNEQQIEFENRFIQSISTIKAFGCMSEHWFNRDQYAEKYAIHKQIIPLIHINCKVSLNCSNRIQLRETETIHEFQDVVLYALGQLANNDYALEYLMEQQNVIIEHIAPIINSFSTKFACASTSLQHQNQIPSRNVVIGAIHLLQPLLMDNQTLCKQFQYYPGLGTSLISLTNFTRMKTDEQRNSSKSAQIRKWSSQCIEWMRKYDKSILLTMVSEWNYLAVNITSVVCAGGNEIEDPKTIEEGIRSILEIYECLRNGNKEYSEQPSMLRDVQIEAAEEGANEDIEANLYHSTIMDDQVQWLTEMCLNKMINQEIY
;
A
#
# COMPACT_ATOMS: atom_id res chain seq x y z
N MET A 1 -6.27 1.55 30.92
CA MET A 1 -6.82 2.31 32.07
C MET A 1 -5.88 2.41 33.27
N ARG A 2 -5.37 1.30 33.84
CA ARG A 2 -4.49 1.33 35.03
C ARG A 2 -3.31 2.31 34.92
N ILE A 3 -2.58 2.27 33.81
CA ILE A 3 -1.40 3.14 33.61
C ILE A 3 -1.78 4.63 33.55
N LEU A 4 -2.95 4.98 32.98
CA LEU A 4 -3.42 6.38 33.00
C LEU A 4 -3.67 6.87 34.43
N ASN A 5 -4.25 6.01 35.29
CA ASN A 5 -4.43 6.33 36.71
C ASN A 5 -3.07 6.44 37.42
N GLU A 6 -2.09 5.61 37.07
CA GLU A 6 -0.73 5.71 37.62
C GLU A 6 -0.05 7.02 37.18
N ILE A 7 -0.25 7.49 35.94
CA ILE A 7 0.21 8.81 35.47
C ILE A 7 -0.45 9.93 36.29
N ALA A 8 -1.76 9.85 36.53
CA ALA A 8 -2.49 10.84 37.31
C ALA A 8 -1.95 10.96 38.75
N ASN A 9 -1.68 9.82 39.38
CA ASN A 9 -1.26 9.73 40.78
C ASN A 9 0.26 9.86 40.99
N SER A 10 1.06 9.86 39.92
CA SER A 10 2.51 9.95 40.03
C SER A 10 2.94 11.31 40.58
N PRO A 11 3.82 11.35 41.60
CA PRO A 11 4.19 12.61 42.26
C PRO A 11 5.18 13.45 41.46
N SER A 12 5.95 12.85 40.53
CA SER A 12 6.99 13.54 39.77
C SER A 12 6.70 13.55 38.26
N GLU A 13 7.12 14.62 37.57
CA GLU A 13 6.97 14.76 36.12
C GLU A 13 7.76 13.67 35.35
N SER A 14 8.95 13.32 35.85
CA SER A 14 9.79 12.27 35.27
C SER A 14 9.10 10.89 35.30
N GLU A 15 8.43 10.55 36.41
CA GLU A 15 7.68 9.29 36.50
C GLU A 15 6.47 9.30 35.55
N LYS A 16 5.76 10.44 35.45
CA LYS A 16 4.66 10.59 34.47
C LYS A 16 5.13 10.38 33.03
N ILE A 17 6.27 10.96 32.66
CA ILE A 17 6.89 10.78 31.33
C ILE A 17 7.23 9.30 31.09
N LYS A 18 7.82 8.63 32.08
CA LYS A 18 8.18 7.21 31.99
C LYS A 18 6.95 6.34 31.79
N GLN A 19 5.88 6.59 32.54
CA GLN A 19 4.62 5.87 32.43
C GLN A 19 3.90 6.13 31.10
N ALA A 20 3.93 7.38 30.59
CA ALA A 20 3.39 7.70 29.27
C ALA A 20 4.15 6.97 28.15
N LYS A 21 5.48 6.89 28.23
CA LYS A 21 6.30 6.11 27.29
C LYS A 21 6.01 4.62 27.37
N LEU A 22 5.86 4.07 28.58
CA LEU A 22 5.47 2.67 28.77
C LEU A 22 4.10 2.39 28.15
N LEU A 23 3.13 3.27 28.38
CA LEU A 23 1.82 3.17 27.74
C LEU A 23 1.95 3.15 26.22
N ASN A 24 2.74 4.06 25.64
CA ASN A 24 2.96 4.11 24.21
C ASN A 24 3.54 2.79 23.64
N ILE A 25 4.55 2.23 24.30
CA ILE A 25 5.17 0.94 23.91
C ILE A 25 4.16 -0.20 23.98
N LEU A 26 3.29 -0.22 25.00
CA LEU A 26 2.24 -1.23 25.09
C LEU A 26 1.29 -1.12 23.90
N ILE A 27 0.80 0.09 23.59
CA ILE A 27 -0.12 0.35 22.46
C ILE A 27 0.47 -0.12 21.13
N THR A 28 1.75 0.16 20.86
CA THR A 28 2.39 -0.27 19.61
C THR A 28 2.46 -1.80 19.47
N ASN A 29 2.47 -2.52 20.60
CA ASN A 29 2.59 -3.97 20.66
C ASN A 29 1.25 -4.71 20.78
N TYR A 30 0.12 -4.02 20.86
CA TYR A 30 -1.19 -4.68 20.85
C TYR A 30 -1.46 -5.34 19.48
N GLY A 31 -1.99 -6.57 19.54
CA GLY A 31 -2.52 -7.26 18.36
C GLY A 31 -3.86 -6.68 17.91
N GLU A 32 -4.21 -6.93 16.64
CA GLU A 32 -5.36 -6.31 15.96
C GLU A 32 -6.67 -6.45 16.75
N ASN A 33 -6.99 -7.66 17.20
CA ASN A 33 -8.24 -7.97 17.92
C ASN A 33 -8.36 -7.29 19.30
N ALA A 34 -7.24 -6.96 19.94
CA ALA A 34 -7.24 -6.38 21.28
C ALA A 34 -7.36 -4.84 21.25
N ILE A 35 -7.10 -4.20 20.10
CA ILE A 35 -7.12 -2.74 19.98
C ILE A 35 -8.56 -2.22 20.08
N GLU A 36 -9.51 -2.81 19.38
CA GLU A 36 -10.90 -2.32 19.37
C GLU A 36 -11.58 -2.44 20.75
N THR A 37 -11.24 -3.48 21.51
CA THR A 37 -11.82 -3.72 22.84
C THR A 37 -11.22 -2.78 23.91
N GLU A 38 -9.90 -2.59 23.88
CA GLU A 38 -9.17 -1.81 24.89
C GLU A 38 -9.23 -0.29 24.65
N PHE A 39 -9.24 0.16 23.39
CA PHE A 39 -9.20 1.59 23.03
C PHE A 39 -10.58 2.16 22.70
N ASN A 40 -11.52 1.99 23.62
CA ASN A 40 -12.89 2.53 23.51
C ASN A 40 -13.01 4.00 23.97
N ILE A 41 -14.22 4.55 23.86
CA ILE A 41 -14.54 5.93 24.27
C ILE A 41 -14.15 6.24 25.72
N LYS A 42 -14.29 5.28 26.65
CA LYS A 42 -13.95 5.48 28.06
C LYS A 42 -12.44 5.70 28.24
N PHE A 43 -11.62 4.91 27.55
CA PHE A 43 -10.17 5.10 27.53
C PHE A 43 -9.81 6.48 26.97
N CYS A 44 -10.37 6.84 25.82
CA CYS A 44 -10.08 8.13 25.17
C CYS A 44 -10.54 9.32 26.03
N THR A 45 -11.71 9.21 26.68
CA THR A 45 -12.23 10.24 27.61
C THR A 45 -11.30 10.43 28.81
N GLU A 46 -10.73 9.35 29.34
CA GLU A 46 -9.76 9.43 30.43
C GLU A 46 -8.44 10.03 29.94
N LEU A 47 -7.92 9.59 28.78
CA LEU A 47 -6.70 10.12 28.18
C LEU A 47 -6.79 11.63 27.91
N LYS A 48 -7.93 12.10 27.40
CA LYS A 48 -8.22 13.52 27.14
C LYS A 48 -7.96 14.41 28.36
N LYS A 49 -8.25 13.95 29.58
CA LYS A 49 -8.06 14.75 30.81
C LYS A 49 -6.61 15.17 31.03
N TYR A 50 -5.65 14.45 30.44
CA TYR A 50 -4.23 14.63 30.70
C TYR A 50 -3.44 15.25 29.55
N ILE A 51 -3.99 15.30 28.32
CA ILE A 51 -3.28 15.88 27.16
C ILE A 51 -3.21 17.41 27.20
N GLY A 52 -4.15 18.08 27.90
CA GLY A 52 -4.15 19.53 28.13
C GLY A 52 -4.02 20.35 26.84
N ASP A 53 -3.03 21.24 26.78
CA ASP A 53 -2.71 22.10 25.63
C ASP A 53 -1.39 21.71 24.92
N GLY A 54 -0.76 20.59 25.35
CA GLY A 54 0.50 20.11 24.78
C GLY A 54 1.76 20.90 25.18
N ASN A 55 1.66 21.81 26.16
CA ASN A 55 2.79 22.65 26.56
C ASN A 55 3.79 21.97 27.49
N SER A 56 3.36 21.00 28.32
CA SER A 56 4.26 20.26 29.20
C SER A 56 4.90 19.04 28.52
N ALA A 57 6.03 18.57 29.05
CA ALA A 57 6.71 17.39 28.52
C ALA A 57 5.83 16.13 28.65
N VAL A 58 5.09 15.99 29.76
CA VAL A 58 4.12 14.89 29.98
C VAL A 58 3.01 14.92 28.94
N GLN A 59 2.42 16.09 28.69
CA GLN A 59 1.34 16.23 27.70
C GLN A 59 1.82 15.85 26.30
N ARG A 60 3.05 16.23 25.93
CA ARG A 60 3.64 15.84 24.62
C ARG A 60 3.86 14.35 24.50
N GLU A 61 4.28 13.68 25.56
CA GLU A 61 4.38 12.21 25.55
C GLU A 61 3.01 11.53 25.47
N LEU A 62 1.99 12.09 26.15
CA LEU A 62 0.61 11.60 26.01
C LEU A 62 0.02 11.86 24.62
N LEU A 63 0.42 12.92 23.92
CA LEU A 63 0.04 13.12 22.51
C LEU A 63 0.68 12.07 21.59
N LYS A 64 1.87 11.56 21.91
CA LYS A 64 2.43 10.39 21.19
C LYS A 64 1.60 9.14 21.43
N VAL A 65 1.06 8.95 22.64
CA VAL A 65 0.08 7.89 22.94
C VAL A 65 -1.16 8.05 22.06
N VAL A 66 -1.73 9.26 21.95
CA VAL A 66 -2.86 9.54 21.04
C VAL A 66 -2.49 9.22 19.59
N SER A 67 -1.30 9.62 19.14
CA SER A 67 -0.82 9.32 17.79
C SER A 67 -0.73 7.82 17.51
N SER A 68 -0.22 7.03 18.47
CA SER A 68 -0.13 5.57 18.33
C SER A 68 -1.50 4.90 18.30
N VAL A 69 -2.45 5.36 19.12
CA VAL A 69 -3.85 4.89 19.07
C VAL A 69 -4.48 5.21 17.72
N ALA A 70 -4.37 6.45 17.27
CA ALA A 70 -4.91 6.87 15.98
C ALA A 70 -4.27 6.10 14.83
N LEU A 71 -2.95 5.93 14.82
CA LEU A 71 -2.23 5.13 13.83
C LEU A 71 -2.72 3.68 13.82
N LYS A 72 -2.83 3.03 14.98
CA LYS A 72 -3.35 1.66 15.09
C LYS A 72 -4.77 1.54 14.55
N GLY A 73 -5.67 2.42 14.97
CA GLY A 73 -7.03 2.44 14.43
C GLY A 73 -7.08 2.68 12.92
N SER A 74 -6.12 3.45 12.39
CA SER A 74 -5.97 3.64 10.95
C SER A 74 -5.50 2.35 10.28
N GLU A 75 -4.54 1.60 10.82
CA GLU A 75 -3.99 0.37 10.23
C GLU A 75 -4.98 -0.82 10.21
N LEU A 76 -6.01 -0.81 11.06
CA LEU A 76 -7.01 -1.87 11.18
C LEU A 76 -8.14 -1.80 10.13
N THR A 77 -8.11 -0.81 9.25
CA THR A 77 -9.16 -0.62 8.25
C THR A 77 -8.70 -1.10 6.89
N ASP A 78 -9.67 -1.61 6.12
CA ASP A 78 -9.46 -1.99 4.73
C ASP A 78 -9.17 -0.75 3.87
N GLU A 79 -8.85 -0.96 2.60
CA GLU A 79 -8.60 0.12 1.65
C GLU A 79 -9.81 1.07 1.56
N PHE A 80 -9.56 2.39 1.69
CA PHE A 80 -10.58 3.45 1.78
C PHE A 80 -11.53 3.37 2.98
N GLY A 81 -11.28 2.45 3.91
CA GLY A 81 -12.01 2.37 5.17
C GLY A 81 -11.66 3.54 6.08
N GLU A 82 -12.61 3.88 6.95
CA GLU A 82 -12.39 4.88 7.99
C GLU A 82 -11.55 4.30 9.14
N ASN A 83 -10.87 5.16 9.89
CA ASN A 83 -10.17 4.75 11.11
C ASN A 83 -11.12 3.99 12.06
N LYS A 84 -10.80 2.74 12.43
CA LYS A 84 -11.65 1.88 13.28
C LYS A 84 -11.89 2.47 14.67
N LEU A 85 -10.99 3.34 15.15
CA LEU A 85 -11.11 4.04 16.43
C LEU A 85 -11.62 5.49 16.28
N PHE A 86 -12.09 5.88 15.09
CA PHE A 86 -12.59 7.23 14.82
C PHE A 86 -13.67 7.63 15.83
N ASN A 87 -14.70 6.81 16.03
CA ASN A 87 -15.81 7.14 16.93
C ASN A 87 -15.31 7.35 18.37
N ALA A 88 -14.41 6.50 18.88
CA ALA A 88 -13.85 6.66 20.21
C ALA A 88 -13.05 7.97 20.37
N LEU A 89 -12.27 8.36 19.35
CA LEU A 89 -11.46 9.59 19.35
C LEU A 89 -12.32 10.85 19.12
N PHE A 90 -13.39 10.74 18.34
CA PHE A 90 -14.31 11.83 18.02
C PHE A 90 -15.28 12.11 19.17
N GLU A 91 -15.98 11.10 19.68
CA GLU A 91 -16.96 11.24 20.77
C GLU A 91 -16.31 11.60 22.11
N SER A 92 -15.04 11.26 22.30
CA SER A 92 -14.25 11.74 23.45
C SER A 92 -13.77 13.19 23.31
N GLU A 93 -14.00 13.84 22.16
CA GLU A 93 -13.54 15.19 21.80
C GLU A 93 -12.02 15.34 21.68
N ILE A 94 -11.24 14.24 21.66
CA ILE A 94 -9.80 14.31 21.41
C ILE A 94 -9.54 14.98 20.06
N SER A 95 -10.25 14.58 18.99
CA SER A 95 -10.06 15.16 17.66
C SER A 95 -10.21 16.69 17.66
N SER A 96 -11.23 17.22 18.34
CA SER A 96 -11.48 18.66 18.41
C SER A 96 -10.37 19.40 19.15
N ILE A 97 -9.86 18.83 20.26
CA ILE A 97 -8.74 19.41 21.02
C ILE A 97 -7.48 19.48 20.16
N ILE A 98 -7.17 18.43 19.39
CA ILE A 98 -6.00 18.41 18.51
C ILE A 98 -6.12 19.48 17.41
N ASP A 99 -7.29 19.61 16.79
CA ASP A 99 -7.54 20.62 15.77
C ASP A 99 -7.41 22.04 16.34
N GLU A 100 -7.93 22.29 17.55
CA GLU A 100 -7.78 23.56 18.25
C GLU A 100 -6.32 23.89 18.58
N MET A 101 -5.56 22.91 19.08
CA MET A 101 -4.11 23.05 19.31
C MET A 101 -3.40 23.42 18.01
N LEU A 102 -3.66 22.68 16.92
CA LEU A 102 -3.04 22.88 15.63
C LEU A 102 -3.34 24.29 15.08
N ILE A 103 -4.60 24.72 15.16
CA ILE A 103 -5.02 26.07 14.80
C ILE A 103 -4.27 27.12 15.63
N GLN A 104 -4.22 26.94 16.95
CA GLN A 104 -3.56 27.88 17.86
C GLN A 104 -2.07 28.02 17.55
N GLN A 105 -1.36 26.92 17.29
CA GLN A 105 0.06 26.92 16.92
C GLN A 105 0.35 27.58 15.57
N MET A 106 -0.67 27.72 14.72
CA MET A 106 -0.53 28.27 13.37
C MET A 106 -1.04 29.71 13.22
N LYS A 107 -1.73 30.29 14.21
CA LYS A 107 -2.29 31.65 14.16
C LYS A 107 -1.28 32.71 13.71
N ASP A 108 -0.04 32.62 14.18
CA ASP A 108 1.02 33.60 13.87
C ASP A 108 1.87 33.23 12.65
N LYS A 109 1.84 31.97 12.22
CA LYS A 109 2.72 31.44 11.17
C LYS A 109 2.13 31.58 9.77
N ILE A 110 0.81 31.62 9.64
CA ILE A 110 0.11 31.72 8.34
C ILE A 110 0.40 33.06 7.63
N LYS A 111 0.82 34.11 8.36
CA LYS A 111 1.08 35.44 7.79
C LYS A 111 2.39 35.55 6.99
N LYS A 112 3.29 34.57 7.05
CA LYS A 112 4.62 34.60 6.40
C LYS A 112 4.68 33.63 5.22
N GLN A 113 4.07 33.98 4.08
CA GLN A 113 3.91 33.06 2.94
C GLN A 113 5.19 32.78 2.13
N ASN A 114 6.30 33.52 2.34
CA ASN A 114 7.49 33.45 1.47
C ASN A 114 8.76 32.89 2.13
N GLU A 115 8.73 32.52 3.41
CA GLU A 115 9.91 31.94 4.08
C GLU A 115 9.79 30.42 4.13
N ILE A 116 10.92 29.70 4.00
CA ILE A 116 10.97 28.26 4.27
C ILE A 116 10.74 28.06 5.76
N ILE A 117 9.49 27.80 6.14
CA ILE A 117 9.11 27.60 7.55
C ILE A 117 9.50 26.19 7.97
N LYS A 118 10.51 26.10 8.85
CA LYS A 118 10.78 24.87 9.58
C LYS A 118 9.77 24.73 10.73
N TYR A 119 8.85 23.79 10.59
CA TYR A 119 7.91 23.45 11.66
C TYR A 119 8.62 22.65 12.76
N ASN A 120 8.21 22.84 14.02
CA ASN A 120 8.75 22.08 15.14
C ASN A 120 8.06 20.71 15.24
N ASP A 121 8.69 19.78 15.95
CA ASP A 121 8.19 18.40 16.08
C ASP A 121 6.79 18.31 16.68
N PHE A 122 6.41 19.29 17.51
CA PHE A 122 5.08 19.36 18.10
C PHE A 122 4.00 19.59 17.06
N ILE A 123 4.19 20.54 16.13
CA ILE A 123 3.25 20.79 15.04
C ILE A 123 3.16 19.58 14.12
N ILE A 124 4.29 18.95 13.81
CA ILE A 124 4.32 17.73 12.99
C ILE A 124 3.53 16.60 13.66
N LEU A 125 3.70 16.41 14.98
CA LEU A 125 2.93 15.43 15.75
C LEU A 125 1.42 15.71 15.69
N LEU A 126 0.99 16.96 15.84
CA LEU A 126 -0.43 17.32 15.74
C LEU A 126 -1.00 17.01 14.34
N VAL A 127 -0.27 17.35 13.27
CA VAL A 127 -0.67 17.00 11.90
C VAL A 127 -0.77 15.49 11.71
N GLN A 128 0.18 14.72 12.24
CA GLN A 128 0.14 13.25 12.20
C GLN A 128 -1.10 12.72 12.89
N ILE A 129 -1.41 13.18 14.12
CA ILE A 129 -2.60 12.77 14.87
C ILE A 129 -3.87 13.08 14.08
N THR A 130 -4.05 14.32 13.62
CA THR A 130 -5.22 14.73 12.82
C THR A 130 -5.36 13.84 11.58
N SER A 131 -4.26 13.58 10.87
CA SER A 131 -4.25 12.76 9.66
C SER A 131 -4.65 11.31 9.89
N PHE A 132 -4.14 10.69 10.96
CA PHE A 132 -4.50 9.33 11.30
C PHE A 132 -5.95 9.22 11.75
N ILE A 133 -6.44 10.16 12.58
CA ILE A 133 -7.85 10.22 12.99
C ILE A 133 -8.74 10.35 11.75
N SER A 134 -8.42 11.27 10.84
CA SER A 134 -9.23 11.56 9.66
C SER A 134 -9.02 10.60 8.48
N ARG A 135 -8.40 9.43 8.68
CA ARG A 135 -8.22 8.45 7.59
C ARG A 135 -9.58 8.12 6.97
N GLY A 136 -9.66 8.21 5.64
CA GLY A 136 -10.89 7.97 4.87
C GLY A 136 -11.98 9.05 5.03
N ARG A 137 -11.70 10.16 5.72
CA ARG A 137 -12.68 11.24 5.97
C ARG A 137 -12.17 12.61 5.51
N GLY A 138 -13.10 13.46 5.08
CA GLY A 138 -12.82 14.86 4.79
C GLY A 138 -12.50 15.63 6.06
N ILE A 139 -11.54 16.56 5.98
CA ILE A 139 -11.22 17.49 7.06
C ILE A 139 -11.80 18.88 6.76
N SER A 140 -11.95 19.71 7.80
CA SER A 140 -12.39 21.09 7.59
C SER A 140 -11.38 21.85 6.73
N GLN A 141 -11.87 22.78 5.90
CA GLN A 141 -11.03 23.60 5.01
C GLN A 141 -9.90 24.32 5.77
N LYS A 142 -10.16 24.77 7.00
CA LYS A 142 -9.15 25.44 7.82
C LYS A 142 -8.00 24.50 8.20
N ILE A 143 -8.32 23.26 8.56
CA ILE A 143 -7.33 22.23 8.91
C ILE A 143 -6.60 21.75 7.65
N GLU A 144 -7.31 21.57 6.53
CA GLU A 144 -6.72 21.29 5.21
C GLU A 144 -5.64 22.30 4.84
N VAL A 145 -5.95 23.61 4.92
CA VAL A 145 -4.98 24.66 4.63
C VAL A 145 -3.72 24.57 5.51
N ILE A 146 -3.90 24.26 6.78
CA ILE A 146 -2.79 24.11 7.72
C ILE A 146 -1.94 22.89 7.35
N CYS A 147 -2.57 21.72 7.19
CA CYS A 147 -1.91 20.46 6.89
C CYS A 147 -1.18 20.51 5.54
N GLY A 148 -1.81 21.02 4.48
CA GLY A 148 -1.22 21.12 3.14
C GLY A 148 0.07 21.95 3.12
N ASN A 149 0.08 23.10 3.80
CA ASN A 149 1.28 23.93 3.93
C ASN A 149 2.39 23.24 4.73
N ILE A 150 2.03 22.53 5.81
CA ILE A 150 2.99 21.80 6.64
C ILE A 150 3.61 20.64 5.86
N PHE A 151 2.80 19.82 5.19
CA PHE A 151 3.29 18.70 4.37
C PHE A 151 4.20 19.19 3.23
N LEU A 152 3.78 20.23 2.50
CA LEU A 152 4.57 20.83 1.43
C LEU A 152 5.96 21.27 1.93
N SER A 153 6.01 22.03 3.03
CA SER A 153 7.30 22.45 3.62
C SER A 153 8.10 21.26 4.13
N TYR A 154 7.45 20.29 4.78
CA TYR A 154 8.11 19.12 5.36
C TYR A 154 8.80 18.28 4.28
N PHE A 155 8.09 17.94 3.19
CA PHE A 155 8.64 17.13 2.10
C PHE A 155 9.75 17.86 1.34
N ASN A 156 9.62 19.18 1.13
CA ASN A 156 10.70 20.00 0.58
C ASN A 156 11.98 19.91 1.43
N ASN A 157 11.83 20.05 2.75
CA ASN A 157 12.95 19.97 3.68
C ASN A 157 13.55 18.56 3.76
N LEU A 158 12.72 17.51 3.65
CA LEU A 158 13.17 16.12 3.61
C LEU A 158 14.01 15.84 2.37
N VAL A 159 13.53 16.21 1.18
CA VAL A 159 14.30 16.04 -0.07
C VAL A 159 15.62 16.80 0.00
N LYS A 160 15.61 18.02 0.55
CA LYS A 160 16.83 18.82 0.76
C LYS A 160 17.81 18.11 1.71
N LEU A 161 17.33 17.63 2.86
CA LEU A 161 18.13 16.87 3.83
C LEU A 161 18.79 15.65 3.18
N LEU A 162 18.03 14.86 2.41
CA LEU A 162 18.54 13.68 1.73
C LEU A 162 19.60 14.01 0.67
N LYS A 163 19.39 15.09 -0.11
CA LYS A 163 20.38 15.57 -1.09
C LYS A 163 21.65 16.09 -0.42
N GLU A 164 21.55 16.77 0.71
CA GLU A 164 22.70 17.22 1.50
C GLU A 164 23.48 16.04 2.06
N THR A 165 22.79 15.03 2.61
CA THR A 165 23.41 13.79 3.07
C THR A 165 24.13 13.05 1.94
N LYS A 166 23.53 13.00 0.73
CA LYS A 166 24.20 12.45 -0.46
C LYS A 166 25.49 13.20 -0.78
N LYS A 167 25.45 14.53 -0.86
CA LYS A 167 26.63 15.36 -1.16
C LYS A 167 27.75 15.15 -0.15
N LYS A 168 27.45 15.12 1.14
CA LYS A 168 28.44 14.87 2.21
C LYS A 168 29.13 13.52 2.08
N LYS A 169 28.37 12.47 1.72
CA LYS A 169 28.93 11.14 1.46
C LYS A 169 29.83 11.13 0.24
N GLU A 170 29.43 11.79 -0.85
CA GLU A 170 30.22 11.88 -2.09
C GLU A 170 31.52 12.68 -1.89
N SER A 171 31.51 13.70 -1.02
CA SER A 171 32.70 14.49 -0.68
C SER A 171 33.59 13.87 0.40
N ASN A 172 33.26 12.67 0.90
CA ASN A 172 33.92 12.04 2.05
C ASN A 172 33.99 12.95 3.30
N GLU A 173 32.99 13.82 3.50
CA GLU A 173 32.91 14.66 4.70
C GLU A 173 32.63 13.79 5.93
N ILE A 174 33.38 14.00 7.02
CA ILE A 174 33.19 13.23 8.27
C ILE A 174 31.84 13.62 8.87
N ILE A 175 30.87 12.69 8.81
CA ILE A 175 29.59 12.82 9.51
C ILE A 175 29.81 12.46 10.98
N THR A 176 29.51 13.39 11.88
CA THR A 176 29.64 13.12 13.33
C THR A 176 28.54 12.17 13.80
N ASN A 177 28.77 11.44 14.89
CA ASN A 177 27.74 10.57 15.49
C ASN A 177 26.46 11.36 15.83
N GLU A 178 26.57 12.60 16.26
CA GLU A 178 25.43 13.48 16.56
C GLU A 178 24.61 13.80 15.31
N GLN A 179 25.27 14.13 14.19
CA GLN A 179 24.59 14.36 12.90
C GLN A 179 23.91 13.10 12.38
N GLN A 180 24.53 11.92 12.58
CA GLN A 180 23.94 10.64 12.20
C GLN A 180 22.68 10.35 13.02
N ILE A 181 22.72 10.55 14.35
CA ILE A 181 21.56 10.39 15.24
C ILE A 181 20.45 11.39 14.87
N GLU A 182 20.79 12.64 14.58
CA GLU A 182 19.81 13.65 14.14
C GLU A 182 19.15 13.25 12.82
N PHE A 183 19.94 12.76 11.85
CA PHE A 183 19.42 12.27 10.58
C PHE A 183 18.48 11.08 10.79
N GLU A 184 18.88 10.08 11.57
CA GLU A 184 18.06 8.89 11.85
C GLU A 184 16.74 9.26 12.53
N ASN A 185 16.76 10.14 13.54
CA ASN A 185 15.56 10.61 14.21
C ASN A 185 14.60 11.33 13.26
N ARG A 186 15.12 12.21 12.39
CA ARG A 186 14.31 12.90 11.38
C ARG A 186 13.79 11.94 10.33
N PHE A 187 14.58 10.95 9.95
CA PHE A 187 14.19 9.96 8.97
C PHE A 187 13.03 9.10 9.51
N ILE A 188 13.10 8.65 10.77
CA ILE A 188 12.00 7.94 11.44
C ILE A 188 10.73 8.82 11.51
N GLN A 189 10.87 10.10 11.88
CA GLN A 189 9.73 11.03 11.87
C GLN A 189 9.12 11.19 10.47
N SER A 190 9.95 11.14 9.42
CA SER A 190 9.48 11.28 8.05
C SER A 190 8.62 10.11 7.59
N ILE A 191 8.91 8.90 8.06
CA ILE A 191 8.08 7.71 7.81
C ILE A 191 6.66 7.94 8.33
N SER A 192 6.54 8.30 9.62
CA SER A 192 5.24 8.59 10.24
C SER A 192 4.50 9.74 9.54
N THR A 193 5.24 10.79 9.12
CA THR A 193 4.65 11.95 8.45
C THR A 193 4.13 11.63 7.05
N ILE A 194 4.88 10.85 6.26
CA ILE A 194 4.44 10.39 4.93
C ILE A 194 3.27 9.42 5.06
N LYS A 195 3.31 8.52 6.05
CA LYS A 195 2.20 7.61 6.35
C LYS A 195 0.92 8.36 6.71
N ALA A 196 1.02 9.34 7.60
CA ALA A 196 -0.07 10.26 7.95
C ALA A 196 -0.65 10.94 6.71
N PHE A 197 0.21 11.50 5.86
CA PHE A 197 -0.21 12.09 4.60
C PHE A 197 -0.95 11.10 3.67
N GLY A 198 -0.43 9.87 3.55
CA GLY A 198 -1.08 8.80 2.81
C GLY A 198 -2.49 8.51 3.32
N CYS A 199 -2.66 8.32 4.62
CA CYS A 199 -3.97 8.10 5.25
C CYS A 199 -4.96 9.25 5.01
N MET A 200 -4.48 10.49 5.10
CA MET A 200 -5.32 11.68 4.88
C MET A 200 -5.73 11.85 3.41
N SER A 201 -4.90 11.38 2.47
CA SER A 201 -5.13 11.43 1.03
C SER A 201 -6.03 10.29 0.50
N GLU A 202 -6.48 9.37 1.36
CA GLU A 202 -7.46 8.34 0.96
C GLU A 202 -8.84 8.96 0.69
N HIS A 203 -9.19 10.04 1.38
CA HIS A 203 -10.43 10.77 1.10
C HIS A 203 -10.25 11.67 -0.14
N TRP A 204 -11.11 11.50 -1.14
CA TRP A 204 -11.04 12.18 -2.43
C TRP A 204 -10.91 13.72 -2.31
N PHE A 205 -11.69 14.38 -1.44
CA PHE A 205 -11.62 15.83 -1.29
C PHE A 205 -10.24 16.32 -0.81
N ASN A 206 -9.63 15.61 0.14
CA ASN A 206 -8.32 15.99 0.67
C ASN A 206 -7.24 15.75 -0.40
N ARG A 207 -7.35 14.61 -1.11
CA ARG A 207 -6.47 14.24 -2.21
C ARG A 207 -6.44 15.31 -3.30
N ASP A 208 -7.61 15.77 -3.73
CA ASP A 208 -7.73 16.78 -4.78
C ASP A 208 -7.06 18.09 -4.37
N GLN A 209 -7.30 18.56 -3.13
CA GLN A 209 -6.61 19.74 -2.60
C GLN A 209 -5.09 19.55 -2.59
N TYR A 210 -4.59 18.42 -2.10
CA TYR A 210 -3.17 18.11 -2.01
C TYR A 210 -2.47 17.96 -3.36
N ALA A 211 -3.17 17.42 -4.35
CA ALA A 211 -2.70 17.30 -5.72
C ALA A 211 -2.69 18.65 -6.43
N GLU A 212 -3.83 19.34 -6.49
CA GLU A 212 -4.02 20.52 -7.35
C GLU A 212 -3.40 21.78 -6.75
N LYS A 213 -3.66 22.04 -5.46
CA LYS A 213 -3.27 23.29 -4.80
C LYS A 213 -1.84 23.27 -4.29
N TYR A 214 -1.38 22.14 -3.76
CA TYR A 214 -0.04 22.03 -3.15
C TYR A 214 0.95 21.23 -3.99
N ALA A 215 0.49 20.53 -5.04
CA ALA A 215 1.33 19.71 -5.90
C ALA A 215 2.26 18.76 -5.11
N ILE A 216 1.74 18.14 -4.04
CA ILE A 216 2.55 17.33 -3.12
C ILE A 216 3.20 16.14 -3.84
N HIS A 217 2.56 15.58 -4.88
CA HIS A 217 3.14 14.53 -5.71
C HIS A 217 4.52 14.93 -6.28
N LYS A 218 4.73 16.21 -6.63
CA LYS A 218 6.03 16.71 -7.14
C LYS A 218 7.13 16.71 -6.08
N GLN A 219 6.77 16.78 -4.81
CA GLN A 219 7.72 16.76 -3.69
C GLN A 219 8.03 15.34 -3.20
N ILE A 220 7.10 14.41 -3.37
CA ILE A 220 7.28 13.02 -2.97
C ILE A 220 8.01 12.23 -4.07
N ILE A 221 7.80 12.53 -5.36
CA ILE A 221 8.42 11.76 -6.46
C ILE A 221 9.94 11.59 -6.35
N PRO A 222 10.76 12.57 -5.91
CA PRO A 222 12.21 12.38 -5.82
C PRO A 222 12.62 11.31 -4.78
N LEU A 223 11.71 10.95 -3.86
CA LEU A 223 11.95 9.98 -2.80
C LEU A 223 11.97 8.54 -3.32
N ILE A 224 11.42 8.24 -4.51
CA ILE A 224 11.49 6.91 -5.12
C ILE A 224 12.93 6.50 -5.48
N HIS A 225 13.85 7.47 -5.56
CA HIS A 225 15.26 7.24 -5.89
C HIS A 225 16.12 6.79 -4.70
N ILE A 226 15.53 6.64 -3.51
CA ILE A 226 16.24 6.08 -2.35
C ILE A 226 16.49 4.61 -2.59
N ASN A 227 17.77 4.23 -2.51
CA ASN A 227 18.26 2.87 -2.73
C ASN A 227 17.83 2.25 -4.07
N CYS A 228 17.64 3.06 -5.11
CA CYS A 228 17.38 2.53 -6.45
C CYS A 228 18.57 1.66 -6.93
N LYS A 229 18.28 0.64 -7.74
CA LYS A 229 19.30 -0.32 -8.19
C LYS A 229 20.42 0.37 -8.97
N VAL A 230 21.66 -0.05 -8.74
CA VAL A 230 22.85 0.45 -9.46
C VAL A 230 22.69 0.29 -10.97
N SER A 231 22.06 -0.81 -11.41
CA SER A 231 21.83 -1.13 -12.82
C SER A 231 20.98 -0.11 -13.57
N LEU A 232 20.23 0.75 -12.86
CA LEU A 232 19.41 1.79 -13.48
C LEU A 232 20.22 3.03 -13.87
N ASN A 233 21.50 3.14 -13.46
CA ASN A 233 22.34 4.33 -13.70
C ASN A 233 21.66 5.67 -13.34
N CYS A 234 20.79 5.66 -12.34
CA CYS A 234 19.97 6.80 -11.96
C CYS A 234 20.82 7.93 -11.36
N SER A 235 20.82 9.11 -12.01
CA SER A 235 21.54 10.30 -11.56
C SER A 235 21.03 10.85 -10.21
N ASN A 236 19.74 10.62 -9.93
CA ASN A 236 19.07 11.05 -8.70
C ASN A 236 19.19 10.05 -7.54
N ARG A 237 19.89 8.92 -7.74
CA ARG A 237 20.05 7.87 -6.71
C ARG A 237 20.55 8.45 -5.38
N ILE A 238 19.91 8.06 -4.28
CA ILE A 238 20.35 8.38 -2.92
C ILE A 238 20.63 7.05 -2.21
N GLN A 239 21.91 6.75 -1.95
CA GLN A 239 22.29 5.52 -1.26
C GLN A 239 22.29 5.72 0.26
N LEU A 240 21.40 4.99 0.93
CA LEU A 240 21.31 4.83 2.37
C LEU A 240 21.69 3.39 2.75
N ARG A 241 21.95 3.15 4.04
CA ARG A 241 22.23 1.81 4.55
C ARG A 241 20.93 1.02 4.52
N GLU A 242 20.92 -0.18 3.94
CA GLU A 242 19.73 -1.04 3.96
C GLU A 242 19.39 -1.42 5.40
N THR A 243 18.20 -1.03 5.84
CA THR A 243 17.61 -1.34 7.15
C THR A 243 16.12 -1.53 6.96
N GLU A 244 15.45 -2.17 7.93
CA GLU A 244 13.99 -2.30 7.93
C GLU A 244 13.28 -0.93 7.86
N THR A 245 13.83 0.08 8.53
CA THR A 245 13.35 1.46 8.49
C THR A 245 13.39 2.05 7.07
N ILE A 246 14.37 1.69 6.24
CA ILE A 246 14.40 2.16 4.84
C ILE A 246 13.32 1.47 4.00
N HIS A 247 13.09 0.17 4.22
CA HIS A 247 11.99 -0.53 3.53
C HIS A 247 10.64 0.06 3.94
N GLU A 248 10.43 0.35 5.23
CA GLU A 248 9.22 1.03 5.71
C GLU A 248 9.08 2.43 5.09
N PHE A 249 10.18 3.17 4.91
CA PHE A 249 10.16 4.44 4.22
C PHE A 249 9.74 4.31 2.75
N GLN A 250 10.30 3.34 2.02
CA GLN A 250 9.94 3.08 0.62
C GLN A 250 8.47 2.70 0.48
N ASP A 251 7.97 1.85 1.38
CA ASP A 251 6.56 1.49 1.48
C ASP A 251 5.66 2.72 1.57
N VAL A 252 5.86 3.58 2.57
CA VAL A 252 4.98 4.75 2.77
C VAL A 252 5.08 5.75 1.63
N VAL A 253 6.24 5.89 0.98
CA VAL A 253 6.42 6.74 -0.21
C VAL A 253 5.61 6.22 -1.39
N LEU A 254 5.73 4.94 -1.71
CA LEU A 254 5.02 4.32 -2.84
C LEU A 254 3.51 4.33 -2.59
N TYR A 255 3.09 4.01 -1.36
CA TYR A 255 1.68 4.09 -0.97
C TYR A 255 1.12 5.50 -1.13
N ALA A 256 1.81 6.53 -0.61
CA ALA A 256 1.37 7.92 -0.73
C ALA A 256 1.27 8.41 -2.18
N LEU A 257 2.20 8.01 -3.05
CA LEU A 257 2.13 8.30 -4.48
C LEU A 257 0.95 7.59 -5.14
N GLY A 258 0.70 6.31 -4.82
CA GLY A 258 -0.46 5.58 -5.33
C GLY A 258 -1.78 6.22 -4.89
N GLN A 259 -1.86 6.72 -3.65
CA GLN A 259 -3.03 7.48 -3.19
C GLN A 259 -3.24 8.74 -4.02
N LEU A 260 -2.18 9.52 -4.28
CA LEU A 260 -2.28 10.73 -5.09
C LEU A 260 -2.61 10.45 -6.57
N ALA A 261 -2.18 9.32 -7.12
CA ALA A 261 -2.44 8.94 -8.51
C ALA A 261 -3.93 8.72 -8.82
N ASN A 262 -4.80 8.66 -7.82
CA ASN A 262 -6.26 8.66 -7.98
C ASN A 262 -6.86 10.07 -8.19
N ASN A 263 -6.03 11.09 -8.44
CA ASN A 263 -6.45 12.42 -8.89
C ASN A 263 -5.83 12.70 -10.27
N ASP A 264 -6.63 13.19 -11.21
CA ASP A 264 -6.24 13.35 -12.62
C ASP A 264 -5.01 14.25 -12.81
N TYR A 265 -4.92 15.36 -12.05
CA TYR A 265 -3.79 16.29 -12.16
C TYR A 265 -2.48 15.69 -11.64
N ALA A 266 -2.55 14.94 -10.52
CA ALA A 266 -1.39 14.20 -10.04
C ALA A 266 -1.02 13.05 -11.00
N LEU A 267 -2.02 12.34 -11.52
CA LEU A 267 -1.83 11.24 -12.46
C LEU A 267 -1.13 11.73 -13.73
N GLU A 268 -1.57 12.83 -14.33
CA GLU A 268 -0.94 13.45 -15.51
C GLU A 268 0.56 13.67 -15.28
N TYR A 269 0.95 14.28 -14.14
CA TYR A 269 2.35 14.45 -13.80
C TYR A 269 3.10 13.13 -13.60
N LEU A 270 2.47 12.13 -12.98
CA LEU A 270 3.08 10.81 -12.79
C LEU A 270 3.23 10.05 -14.11
N MET A 271 2.33 10.27 -15.08
CA MET A 271 2.44 9.75 -16.45
C MET A 271 3.67 10.29 -17.17
N GLU A 272 3.99 11.58 -17.00
CA GLU A 272 5.25 12.14 -17.52
C GLU A 272 6.48 11.47 -16.91
N GLN A 273 6.36 10.93 -15.70
CA GLN A 273 7.42 10.22 -14.98
C GLN A 273 7.31 8.69 -15.08
N GLN A 274 6.41 8.14 -15.91
CA GLN A 274 6.05 6.71 -15.88
C GLN A 274 7.26 5.79 -16.08
N ASN A 275 8.16 6.11 -17.01
CA ASN A 275 9.33 5.28 -17.29
C ASN A 275 10.23 5.19 -16.05
N VAL A 276 10.45 6.33 -15.40
CA VAL A 276 11.24 6.40 -14.16
C VAL A 276 10.55 5.60 -13.07
N ILE A 277 9.24 5.76 -12.87
CA ILE A 277 8.50 5.05 -11.82
C ILE A 277 8.60 3.54 -12.04
N ILE A 278 8.30 3.06 -13.26
CA ILE A 278 8.26 1.61 -13.57
C ILE A 278 9.64 0.98 -13.44
N GLU A 279 10.70 1.65 -13.91
CA GLU A 279 12.08 1.18 -13.73
C GLU A 279 12.45 0.98 -12.25
N HIS A 280 11.84 1.74 -11.33
CA HIS A 280 12.08 1.63 -9.90
C HIS A 280 11.19 0.57 -9.21
N ILE A 281 9.92 0.44 -9.62
CA ILE A 281 9.00 -0.51 -8.98
C ILE A 281 9.05 -1.92 -9.58
N ALA A 282 9.40 -2.08 -10.86
CA ALA A 282 9.47 -3.40 -11.48
C ALA A 282 10.47 -4.35 -10.78
N PRO A 283 11.68 -3.90 -10.40
CA PRO A 283 12.61 -4.76 -9.67
C PRO A 283 12.14 -5.14 -8.27
N ILE A 284 11.31 -4.30 -7.63
CA ILE A 284 10.67 -4.58 -6.33
C ILE A 284 9.67 -5.72 -6.52
N ILE A 285 8.74 -5.57 -7.47
CA ILE A 285 7.69 -6.55 -7.76
C ILE A 285 8.32 -7.90 -8.17
N ASN A 286 9.30 -7.87 -9.07
CA ASN A 286 9.98 -9.08 -9.55
C ASN A 286 10.70 -9.82 -8.43
N SER A 287 11.54 -9.12 -7.66
CA SER A 287 12.30 -9.77 -6.58
C SER A 287 11.40 -10.36 -5.49
N PHE A 288 10.27 -9.71 -5.19
CA PHE A 288 9.28 -10.23 -4.27
C PHE A 288 8.58 -11.48 -4.82
N SER A 289 8.13 -11.44 -6.08
CA SER A 289 7.44 -12.54 -6.75
C SER A 289 8.33 -13.78 -6.93
N THR A 290 9.55 -13.63 -7.46
CA THR A 290 10.48 -14.76 -7.66
C THR A 290 10.75 -15.50 -6.35
N LYS A 291 10.95 -14.77 -5.25
CA LYS A 291 11.18 -15.41 -3.94
C LYS A 291 9.94 -16.11 -3.40
N PHE A 292 8.75 -15.60 -3.70
CA PHE A 292 7.50 -16.26 -3.37
C PHE A 292 7.35 -17.59 -4.13
N ALA A 293 7.68 -17.62 -5.41
CA ALA A 293 7.65 -18.83 -6.23
C ALA A 293 8.67 -19.89 -5.78
N CYS A 294 9.88 -19.49 -5.38
CA CYS A 294 10.96 -20.39 -4.97
C CYS A 294 10.90 -20.83 -3.49
N ALA A 295 9.71 -20.96 -2.89
CA ALA A 295 9.52 -21.19 -1.45
C ALA A 295 10.16 -22.48 -0.86
N SER A 296 10.85 -23.28 -1.67
CA SER A 296 11.55 -24.52 -1.32
C SER A 296 13.06 -24.39 -1.03
N THR A 297 13.69 -23.21 -1.15
CA THR A 297 15.16 -23.09 -0.98
C THR A 297 15.63 -22.19 0.18
N SER A 298 16.34 -22.82 1.10
CA SER A 298 17.25 -22.34 2.17
C SER A 298 17.19 -20.86 2.64
N LEU A 299 17.00 -20.71 3.94
CA LEU A 299 16.89 -19.47 4.74
C LEU A 299 18.07 -18.46 4.68
N GLN A 300 19.12 -18.65 3.88
CA GLN A 300 20.40 -17.98 4.12
C GLN A 300 20.60 -16.59 3.48
N HIS A 301 19.72 -16.09 2.60
CA HIS A 301 19.86 -14.75 1.99
C HIS A 301 18.59 -13.87 2.12
N GLN A 302 18.15 -13.61 3.35
CA GLN A 302 16.93 -12.81 3.61
C GLN A 302 17.10 -11.29 3.45
N ASN A 303 18.32 -10.76 3.31
CA ASN A 303 18.59 -9.32 3.46
C ASN A 303 18.25 -8.42 2.25
N GLN A 304 17.63 -8.94 1.18
CA GLN A 304 17.33 -8.14 -0.02
C GLN A 304 15.90 -8.27 -0.54
N ILE A 305 15.01 -8.93 0.19
CA ILE A 305 13.63 -9.09 -0.29
C ILE A 305 12.79 -7.91 0.20
N PRO A 306 12.07 -7.22 -0.71
CA PRO A 306 11.12 -6.19 -0.32
C PRO A 306 10.11 -6.71 0.69
N SER A 307 9.71 -5.87 1.64
CA SER A 307 8.63 -6.24 2.56
C SER A 307 7.30 -6.37 1.80
N ARG A 308 6.32 -7.07 2.40
CA ARG A 308 4.96 -7.15 1.82
C ARG A 308 4.35 -5.77 1.59
N ASN A 309 4.61 -4.82 2.47
CA ASN A 309 4.05 -3.49 2.31
C ASN A 309 4.71 -2.72 1.14
N VAL A 310 6.03 -2.88 0.94
CA VAL A 310 6.72 -2.22 -0.19
C VAL A 310 6.15 -2.70 -1.53
N VAL A 311 5.88 -4.00 -1.69
CA VAL A 311 5.26 -4.51 -2.93
C VAL A 311 3.79 -4.08 -3.06
N ILE A 312 3.05 -3.99 -1.96
CA ILE A 312 1.70 -3.39 -1.88
C ILE A 312 1.75 -1.97 -2.43
N GLY A 313 2.60 -1.09 -1.87
CA GLY A 313 2.76 0.28 -2.34
C GLY A 313 3.18 0.36 -3.81
N ALA A 314 4.07 -0.52 -4.27
CA ALA A 314 4.52 -0.58 -5.66
C ALA A 314 3.37 -0.91 -6.64
N ILE A 315 2.58 -1.94 -6.34
CA ILE A 315 1.46 -2.35 -7.20
C ILE A 315 0.30 -1.35 -7.12
N HIS A 316 0.06 -0.79 -5.93
CA HIS A 316 -0.92 0.28 -5.73
C HIS A 316 -0.60 1.51 -6.55
N LEU A 317 0.68 1.88 -6.67
CA LEU A 317 1.10 2.96 -7.56
C LEU A 317 1.00 2.56 -9.03
N LEU A 318 1.31 1.31 -9.39
CA LEU A 318 1.26 0.85 -10.78
C LEU A 318 -0.17 0.82 -11.35
N GLN A 319 -1.16 0.42 -10.56
CA GLN A 319 -2.54 0.27 -10.98
C GLN A 319 -3.13 1.53 -11.65
N PRO A 320 -3.07 2.73 -11.04
CA PRO A 320 -3.60 3.94 -11.66
C PRO A 320 -2.76 4.40 -12.85
N LEU A 321 -1.47 4.03 -12.91
CA LEU A 321 -0.64 4.34 -14.08
C LEU A 321 -1.06 3.52 -15.32
N LEU A 322 -1.57 2.31 -15.12
CA LEU A 322 -2.11 1.47 -16.19
C LEU A 322 -3.56 1.86 -16.55
N MET A 323 -4.30 2.40 -15.59
CA MET A 323 -5.66 2.87 -15.80
C MET A 323 -5.68 3.93 -16.90
N ASP A 324 -6.44 3.66 -17.96
CA ASP A 324 -6.62 4.54 -19.11
C ASP A 324 -5.34 4.93 -19.89
N ASN A 325 -4.22 4.22 -19.66
CA ASN A 325 -2.97 4.42 -20.39
C ASN A 325 -2.67 3.27 -21.36
N GLN A 326 -3.30 3.35 -22.54
CA GLN A 326 -3.14 2.35 -23.59
C GLN A 326 -1.68 2.18 -24.03
N THR A 327 -0.92 3.28 -24.10
CA THR A 327 0.49 3.25 -24.53
C THR A 327 1.32 2.43 -23.56
N LEU A 328 1.15 2.66 -22.26
CA LEU A 328 1.91 1.95 -21.25
C LEU A 328 1.53 0.48 -21.17
N CYS A 329 0.24 0.13 -21.27
CA CYS A 329 -0.21 -1.26 -21.32
C CYS A 329 0.46 -2.04 -22.46
N LYS A 330 0.59 -1.43 -23.66
CA LYS A 330 1.27 -2.04 -24.82
C LYS A 330 2.77 -2.16 -24.64
N GLN A 331 3.38 -1.22 -23.92
CA GLN A 331 4.81 -1.23 -23.61
C GLN A 331 5.16 -2.18 -22.46
N PHE A 332 4.16 -2.68 -21.73
CA PHE A 332 4.37 -3.43 -20.50
C PHE A 332 5.21 -4.70 -20.69
N GLN A 333 5.04 -5.37 -21.82
CA GLN A 333 5.83 -6.55 -22.21
C GLN A 333 7.34 -6.29 -22.29
N TYR A 334 7.77 -5.04 -22.44
CA TYR A 334 9.18 -4.69 -22.52
C TYR A 334 9.87 -4.57 -21.16
N TYR A 335 9.13 -4.65 -20.05
CA TYR A 335 9.71 -4.69 -18.69
C TYR A 335 9.96 -6.14 -18.26
N PRO A 336 11.22 -6.63 -18.29
CA PRO A 336 11.49 -8.05 -18.15
C PRO A 336 10.98 -8.62 -16.82
N GLY A 337 10.20 -9.70 -16.89
CA GLY A 337 9.67 -10.43 -15.75
C GLY A 337 8.52 -9.74 -14.99
N LEU A 338 8.16 -8.49 -15.34
CA LEU A 338 7.12 -7.75 -14.61
C LEU A 338 5.74 -8.37 -14.82
N GLY A 339 5.39 -8.72 -16.07
CA GLY A 339 4.14 -9.42 -16.39
C GLY A 339 3.99 -10.76 -15.67
N THR A 340 5.00 -11.63 -15.78
CA THR A 340 5.07 -12.90 -15.05
C THR A 340 4.94 -12.71 -13.54
N SER A 341 5.59 -11.68 -13.00
CA SER A 341 5.56 -11.41 -11.56
C SER A 341 4.18 -10.98 -11.09
N LEU A 342 3.50 -10.09 -11.82
CA LEU A 342 2.12 -9.70 -11.51
C LEU A 342 1.15 -10.87 -11.59
N ILE A 343 1.26 -11.71 -12.63
CA ILE A 343 0.44 -12.92 -12.77
C ILE A 343 0.67 -13.86 -11.59
N SER A 344 1.91 -14.12 -11.20
CA SER A 344 2.21 -14.96 -10.03
C SER A 344 1.61 -14.37 -8.74
N LEU A 345 1.58 -13.03 -8.60
CA LEU A 345 1.06 -12.36 -7.41
C LEU A 345 -0.47 -12.32 -7.32
N THR A 346 -1.22 -12.59 -8.40
CA THR A 346 -2.67 -12.80 -8.30
C THR A 346 -3.01 -14.03 -7.44
N ASN A 347 -2.10 -15.00 -7.35
CA ASN A 347 -2.19 -16.20 -6.51
C ASN A 347 -1.41 -16.09 -5.18
N PHE A 348 -0.97 -14.90 -4.79
CA PHE A 348 -0.13 -14.73 -3.60
C PHE A 348 -0.77 -15.34 -2.34
N THR A 349 -0.07 -16.32 -1.76
CA THR A 349 -0.44 -17.11 -0.57
C THR A 349 -1.82 -17.78 -0.61
N ARG A 350 -2.41 -18.03 -1.79
CA ARG A 350 -3.70 -18.74 -1.88
C ARG A 350 -3.63 -20.17 -1.33
N MET A 351 -2.53 -20.88 -1.60
CA MET A 351 -2.31 -22.28 -1.19
C MET A 351 -1.64 -22.44 0.18
N LYS A 352 -1.73 -21.44 1.07
CA LYS A 352 -1.12 -21.49 2.42
C LYS A 352 -2.21 -21.56 3.50
N THR A 353 -1.80 -21.85 4.74
CA THR A 353 -2.69 -21.92 5.92
C THR A 353 -3.59 -20.68 6.05
N ASP A 354 -4.76 -20.85 6.64
CA ASP A 354 -5.83 -19.83 6.71
C ASP A 354 -5.34 -18.47 7.23
N GLU A 355 -4.49 -18.46 8.27
CA GLU A 355 -3.90 -17.22 8.82
C GLU A 355 -3.09 -16.42 7.79
N GLN A 356 -2.38 -17.09 6.87
CA GLN A 356 -1.58 -16.43 5.84
C GLN A 356 -2.41 -16.03 4.63
N ARG A 357 -3.38 -16.88 4.25
CA ARG A 357 -4.31 -16.66 3.14
C ARG A 357 -5.21 -15.44 3.38
N ASN A 358 -5.69 -15.31 4.61
CA ASN A 358 -6.68 -14.31 5.04
C ASN A 358 -6.04 -13.04 5.61
N SER A 359 -4.71 -12.89 5.57
CA SER A 359 -4.11 -11.61 5.92
C SER A 359 -4.56 -10.53 4.92
N SER A 360 -5.05 -9.40 5.43
CA SER A 360 -5.52 -8.26 4.62
C SER A 360 -4.51 -7.82 3.56
N LYS A 361 -3.22 -7.87 3.91
CA LYS A 361 -2.08 -7.59 3.02
C LYS A 361 -1.98 -8.55 1.85
N SER A 362 -2.16 -9.85 2.08
CA SER A 362 -2.15 -10.84 0.99
C SER A 362 -3.32 -10.59 0.03
N ALA A 363 -4.51 -10.29 0.56
CA ALA A 363 -5.67 -9.94 -0.25
C ALA A 363 -5.42 -8.68 -1.11
N GLN A 364 -4.79 -7.64 -0.55
CA GLN A 364 -4.42 -6.43 -1.30
C GLN A 364 -3.45 -6.71 -2.45
N ILE A 365 -2.40 -7.53 -2.21
CA ILE A 365 -1.44 -7.93 -3.26
C ILE A 365 -2.19 -8.61 -4.42
N ARG A 366 -3.08 -9.56 -4.11
CA ARG A 366 -3.86 -10.27 -5.14
C ARG A 366 -4.76 -9.30 -5.90
N LYS A 367 -5.55 -8.51 -5.17
CA LYS A 367 -6.52 -7.55 -5.73
C LYS A 367 -5.85 -6.58 -6.70
N TRP A 368 -4.81 -5.86 -6.28
CA TRP A 368 -4.18 -4.86 -7.13
C TRP A 368 -3.37 -5.48 -8.27
N SER A 369 -2.79 -6.67 -8.07
CA SER A 369 -2.14 -7.41 -9.17
C SER A 369 -3.16 -7.77 -10.24
N SER A 370 -4.31 -8.33 -9.85
CA SER A 370 -5.40 -8.68 -10.76
C SER A 370 -5.91 -7.45 -11.53
N GLN A 371 -6.08 -6.30 -10.85
CA GLN A 371 -6.47 -5.06 -11.51
C GLN A 371 -5.44 -4.58 -12.53
N CYS A 372 -4.13 -4.71 -12.25
CA CYS A 372 -3.10 -4.41 -13.24
C CYS A 372 -3.21 -5.32 -14.47
N ILE A 373 -3.46 -6.63 -14.29
CA ILE A 373 -3.66 -7.59 -15.39
C ILE A 373 -4.91 -7.21 -16.22
N GLU A 374 -6.01 -6.85 -15.55
CA GLU A 374 -7.25 -6.45 -16.20
C GLU A 374 -7.04 -5.22 -17.10
N TRP A 375 -6.35 -4.19 -16.60
CA TRP A 375 -6.04 -3.00 -17.39
C TRP A 375 -5.19 -3.32 -18.62
N MET A 376 -4.17 -4.17 -18.47
CA MET A 376 -3.37 -4.62 -19.61
C MET A 376 -4.22 -5.33 -20.67
N ARG A 377 -5.06 -6.29 -20.26
CA ARG A 377 -5.98 -7.04 -21.14
C ARG A 377 -7.04 -6.15 -21.80
N LYS A 378 -7.45 -5.07 -21.13
CA LYS A 378 -8.43 -4.12 -21.68
C LYS A 378 -7.84 -3.33 -22.85
N TYR A 379 -6.57 -2.92 -22.75
CA TYR A 379 -5.93 -1.98 -23.68
C TYR A 379 -5.05 -2.61 -24.76
N ASP A 380 -4.61 -3.84 -24.53
CA ASP A 380 -3.83 -4.63 -25.48
C ASP A 380 -4.41 -6.04 -25.48
N LYS A 381 -5.19 -6.42 -26.51
CA LYS A 381 -5.73 -7.78 -26.57
C LYS A 381 -4.67 -8.80 -26.98
N SER A 382 -3.61 -8.35 -27.66
CA SER A 382 -2.50 -9.22 -28.06
C SER A 382 -1.64 -9.68 -26.88
N ILE A 383 -1.61 -8.89 -25.78
CA ILE A 383 -0.89 -9.26 -24.55
C ILE A 383 -1.37 -10.59 -23.98
N LEU A 384 -2.62 -10.99 -24.24
CA LEU A 384 -3.17 -12.26 -23.78
C LEU A 384 -2.40 -13.45 -24.36
N LEU A 385 -1.92 -13.34 -25.61
CA LEU A 385 -1.08 -14.38 -26.22
C LEU A 385 0.23 -14.52 -25.45
N THR A 386 0.90 -13.40 -25.15
CA THR A 386 2.13 -13.38 -24.32
C THR A 386 1.87 -13.93 -22.92
N MET A 387 0.75 -13.54 -22.30
CA MET A 387 0.35 -14.03 -20.97
C MET A 387 0.23 -15.56 -20.95
N VAL A 388 -0.40 -16.14 -21.98
CA VAL A 388 -0.58 -17.58 -22.12
C VAL A 388 0.75 -18.28 -22.42
N SER A 389 1.50 -17.82 -23.44
CA SER A 389 2.70 -18.52 -23.90
C SER A 389 3.92 -18.36 -23.01
N GLU A 390 4.05 -17.22 -22.31
CA GLU A 390 5.28 -16.88 -21.59
C GLU A 390 5.08 -16.70 -20.08
N TRP A 391 3.89 -16.33 -19.62
CA TRP A 391 3.67 -15.92 -18.22
C TRP A 391 2.85 -16.92 -17.40
N ASN A 392 2.60 -18.13 -17.93
CA ASN A 392 1.82 -19.19 -17.29
C ASN A 392 0.44 -18.73 -16.81
N TYR A 393 -0.22 -17.89 -17.61
CA TYR A 393 -1.48 -17.27 -17.19
C TYR A 393 -2.59 -18.30 -17.01
N LEU A 394 -2.64 -19.35 -17.83
CA LEU A 394 -3.64 -20.40 -17.73
C LEU A 394 -3.52 -21.14 -16.38
N ALA A 395 -2.37 -21.74 -16.07
CA ALA A 395 -2.11 -22.42 -14.79
C ALA A 395 -2.48 -21.56 -13.57
N VAL A 396 -2.17 -20.26 -13.58
CA VAL A 396 -2.52 -19.35 -12.49
C VAL A 396 -4.03 -19.20 -12.33
N ASN A 397 -4.79 -19.08 -13.43
CA ASN A 397 -6.25 -19.00 -13.35
C ASN A 397 -6.88 -20.34 -12.97
N ILE A 398 -6.34 -21.49 -13.43
CA ILE A 398 -6.78 -22.81 -12.97
C ILE A 398 -6.63 -22.91 -11.45
N THR A 399 -5.45 -22.57 -10.93
CA THR A 399 -5.17 -22.54 -9.48
C THR A 399 -6.16 -21.67 -8.69
N SER A 400 -6.72 -20.62 -9.31
CA SER A 400 -7.69 -19.73 -8.66
C SER A 400 -9.11 -20.28 -8.57
N VAL A 401 -9.45 -21.30 -9.36
CA VAL A 401 -10.77 -21.95 -9.40
C VAL A 401 -10.77 -23.33 -8.74
N VAL A 402 -9.60 -23.84 -8.33
CA VAL A 402 -9.43 -25.14 -7.64
C VAL A 402 -10.26 -25.16 -6.36
N CYS A 403 -11.29 -25.99 -6.37
CA CYS A 403 -12.12 -26.30 -5.20
C CYS A 403 -12.05 -27.78 -4.81
N ALA A 404 -11.49 -28.66 -5.66
CA ALA A 404 -11.27 -30.04 -5.30
C ALA A 404 -10.14 -30.16 -4.26
N GLY A 405 -10.26 -31.11 -3.33
CA GLY A 405 -9.21 -31.41 -2.34
C GLY A 405 -9.44 -30.89 -0.91
N GLY A 406 -10.63 -30.34 -0.61
CA GLY A 406 -10.98 -29.92 0.75
C GLY A 406 -10.33 -28.60 1.18
N ASN A 407 -9.87 -27.80 0.23
CA ASN A 407 -9.49 -26.41 0.47
C ASN A 407 -10.74 -25.59 0.82
N GLU A 408 -10.61 -24.62 1.72
CA GLU A 408 -11.70 -23.67 1.98
C GLU A 408 -12.03 -22.91 0.69
N ILE A 409 -13.33 -22.80 0.38
CA ILE A 409 -13.86 -22.15 -0.82
C ILE A 409 -13.34 -20.71 -0.87
N GLU A 410 -12.71 -20.33 -1.98
CA GLU A 410 -12.30 -18.93 -2.23
C GLU A 410 -13.52 -18.01 -2.34
N ASP A 411 -13.31 -16.71 -2.15
CA ASP A 411 -14.34 -15.70 -2.38
C ASP A 411 -14.98 -15.89 -3.77
N PRO A 412 -16.33 -16.02 -3.89
CA PRO A 412 -16.98 -16.34 -5.16
C PRO A 412 -16.59 -15.44 -6.32
N LYS A 413 -16.32 -14.16 -6.07
CA LYS A 413 -15.85 -13.21 -7.08
C LYS A 413 -14.48 -13.58 -7.65
N THR A 414 -13.58 -14.09 -6.81
CA THR A 414 -12.27 -14.60 -7.26
C THR A 414 -12.42 -15.78 -8.21
N ILE A 415 -13.31 -16.71 -7.87
CA ILE A 415 -13.60 -17.89 -8.70
C ILE A 415 -14.21 -17.44 -10.03
N GLU A 416 -15.17 -16.50 -9.97
CA GLU A 416 -15.79 -15.90 -11.14
C GLU A 416 -14.76 -15.25 -12.08
N GLU A 417 -13.84 -14.44 -11.55
CA GLU A 417 -12.76 -13.79 -12.30
C GLU A 417 -11.81 -14.82 -12.94
N GLY A 418 -11.50 -15.91 -12.23
CA GLY A 418 -10.70 -17.02 -12.75
C GLY A 418 -11.36 -17.72 -13.93
N ILE A 419 -12.64 -18.11 -13.79
CA ILE A 419 -13.40 -18.79 -14.85
C ILE A 419 -13.54 -17.88 -16.08
N ARG A 420 -13.89 -16.60 -15.89
CA ARG A 420 -13.96 -15.62 -16.99
C ARG A 420 -12.63 -15.48 -17.74
N SER A 421 -11.51 -15.53 -17.01
CA SER A 421 -10.19 -15.44 -17.63
C SER A 421 -9.84 -16.68 -18.44
N ILE A 422 -10.19 -17.88 -17.96
CA ILE A 422 -10.05 -19.14 -18.72
C ILE A 422 -10.92 -19.09 -19.98
N LEU A 423 -12.19 -18.71 -19.85
CA LEU A 423 -13.10 -18.52 -20.98
C LEU A 423 -12.52 -17.57 -22.04
N GLU A 424 -12.00 -16.41 -21.63
CA GLU A 424 -11.41 -15.44 -22.57
C GLU A 424 -10.17 -16.01 -23.27
N ILE A 425 -9.32 -16.79 -22.59
CA ILE A 425 -8.17 -17.48 -23.22
C ILE A 425 -8.67 -18.38 -24.35
N TYR A 426 -9.64 -19.25 -24.09
CA TYR A 426 -10.17 -20.18 -25.09
C TYR A 426 -10.84 -19.45 -26.26
N GLU A 427 -11.62 -18.40 -25.98
CA GLU A 427 -12.26 -17.59 -27.04
C GLU A 427 -11.24 -16.86 -27.91
N CYS A 428 -10.22 -16.26 -27.29
CA CYS A 428 -9.12 -15.57 -27.94
C CYS A 428 -8.37 -16.50 -28.91
N LEU A 429 -7.93 -17.66 -28.42
CA LEU A 429 -7.12 -18.58 -29.23
C LEU A 429 -7.94 -19.21 -30.36
N ARG A 430 -9.24 -19.45 -30.15
CA ARG A 430 -10.11 -20.09 -31.13
C ARG A 430 -10.57 -19.15 -32.23
N ASN A 431 -11.03 -17.96 -31.87
CA ASN A 431 -11.70 -17.07 -32.82
C ASN A 431 -10.77 -15.98 -33.36
N GLY A 432 -9.60 -15.79 -32.73
CA GLY A 432 -8.79 -14.59 -32.93
C GLY A 432 -9.58 -13.32 -32.60
N ASN A 433 -9.10 -12.18 -33.10
CA ASN A 433 -9.85 -10.93 -33.12
C ASN A 433 -9.34 -10.01 -34.27
N LYS A 434 -9.59 -8.70 -34.17
CA LYS A 434 -9.12 -7.74 -35.19
C LYS A 434 -7.60 -7.54 -35.19
N GLU A 435 -6.93 -7.81 -34.08
CA GLU A 435 -5.49 -7.60 -33.86
C GLU A 435 -4.66 -8.86 -34.18
N TYR A 436 -5.23 -10.06 -34.06
CA TYR A 436 -4.55 -11.33 -34.36
C TYR A 436 -5.50 -12.39 -34.90
N SER A 437 -4.97 -13.31 -35.71
CA SER A 437 -5.72 -14.48 -36.21
C SER A 437 -5.90 -15.54 -35.12
N GLU A 438 -6.77 -16.51 -35.40
CA GLU A 438 -6.88 -17.76 -34.66
C GLU A 438 -5.48 -18.38 -34.42
N GLN A 439 -5.29 -19.02 -33.26
CA GLN A 439 -4.02 -19.63 -32.82
C GLN A 439 -4.22 -21.12 -32.49
N PRO A 440 -4.47 -22.00 -33.48
CA PRO A 440 -4.80 -23.41 -33.23
C PRO A 440 -3.69 -24.19 -32.49
N SER A 441 -2.42 -23.87 -32.73
CA SER A 441 -1.30 -24.52 -32.05
C SER A 441 -1.29 -24.19 -30.55
N MET A 442 -1.42 -22.90 -30.21
CA MET A 442 -1.48 -22.48 -28.80
C MET A 442 -2.74 -22.99 -28.10
N LEU A 443 -3.87 -23.06 -28.82
CA LEU A 443 -5.09 -23.66 -28.28
C LEU A 443 -4.87 -25.12 -27.88
N ARG A 444 -4.18 -25.89 -28.72
CA ARG A 444 -3.81 -27.27 -28.41
C ARG A 444 -2.91 -27.37 -27.19
N ASP A 445 -1.90 -26.50 -27.08
CA ASP A 445 -1.00 -26.46 -25.93
C ASP A 445 -1.77 -26.12 -24.62
N VAL A 446 -2.67 -25.15 -24.68
CA VAL A 446 -3.57 -24.77 -23.56
C VAL A 446 -4.49 -25.93 -23.16
N GLN A 447 -5.01 -26.71 -24.11
CA GLN A 447 -5.84 -27.88 -23.81
C GLN A 447 -5.04 -28.98 -23.12
N ILE A 448 -3.78 -29.20 -23.54
CA ILE A 448 -2.88 -30.16 -22.91
C ILE A 448 -2.56 -29.71 -21.49
N GLU A 449 -2.13 -28.46 -21.29
CA GLU A 449 -1.83 -27.90 -19.97
C GLU A 449 -3.05 -27.98 -19.04
N ALA A 450 -4.24 -27.61 -19.51
CA ALA A 450 -5.46 -27.70 -18.71
C ALA A 450 -5.80 -29.14 -18.29
N ALA A 451 -5.57 -30.12 -19.16
CA ALA A 451 -5.78 -31.54 -18.85
C ALA A 451 -4.73 -32.06 -17.86
N GLU A 452 -3.46 -31.66 -18.01
CA GLU A 452 -2.37 -32.05 -17.10
C GLU A 452 -2.54 -31.48 -15.68
N GLU A 453 -3.08 -30.27 -15.57
CA GLU A 453 -3.37 -29.60 -14.29
C GLU A 453 -4.72 -30.05 -13.67
N GLY A 454 -5.51 -30.91 -14.32
CA GLY A 454 -6.82 -31.35 -13.79
C GLY A 454 -7.88 -30.25 -13.78
N ALA A 455 -7.78 -29.28 -14.69
CA ALA A 455 -8.65 -28.10 -14.69
C ALA A 455 -10.13 -28.43 -14.88
N ASN A 456 -10.46 -29.49 -15.64
CA ASN A 456 -11.85 -29.89 -15.86
C ASN A 456 -12.51 -30.32 -14.56
N GLU A 457 -11.84 -31.16 -13.78
CA GLU A 457 -12.31 -31.66 -12.49
C GLU A 457 -12.47 -30.52 -11.49
N ASP A 458 -11.51 -29.60 -11.44
CA ASP A 458 -11.55 -28.45 -10.55
C ASP A 458 -12.66 -27.46 -10.91
N ILE A 459 -12.84 -27.18 -12.20
CA ILE A 459 -13.93 -26.33 -12.67
C ILE A 459 -15.28 -27.02 -12.41
N GLU A 460 -15.43 -28.31 -12.72
CA GLU A 460 -16.66 -29.06 -12.48
C GLU A 460 -17.02 -29.12 -10.98
N ALA A 461 -16.05 -29.22 -10.08
CA ALA A 461 -16.29 -29.21 -8.64
C ALA A 461 -17.08 -27.97 -8.18
N ASN A 462 -16.90 -26.81 -8.85
CA ASN A 462 -17.63 -25.58 -8.53
C ASN A 462 -19.14 -25.71 -8.76
N LEU A 463 -19.63 -26.63 -9.62
CA LEU A 463 -21.07 -26.89 -9.80
C LEU A 463 -21.73 -27.47 -8.55
N TYR A 464 -20.96 -28.20 -7.73
CA TYR A 464 -21.50 -28.97 -6.60
C TYR A 464 -21.38 -28.25 -5.25
N HIS A 465 -20.63 -27.14 -5.17
CA HIS A 465 -20.50 -26.31 -3.97
C HIS A 465 -21.69 -25.32 -3.76
N SER A 466 -22.89 -25.77 -4.14
CA SER A 466 -24.11 -24.97 -4.36
C SER A 466 -24.68 -24.21 -3.16
N THR A 467 -24.23 -24.47 -1.93
CA THR A 467 -24.74 -23.76 -0.74
C THR A 467 -24.16 -22.36 -0.56
N ILE A 468 -23.08 -22.02 -1.29
CA ILE A 468 -22.34 -20.76 -1.14
C ILE A 468 -22.18 -20.00 -2.48
N MET A 469 -22.37 -20.67 -3.62
CA MET A 469 -22.09 -20.10 -4.93
C MET A 469 -23.27 -19.34 -5.55
N ASP A 470 -22.97 -18.18 -6.13
CA ASP A 470 -23.87 -17.37 -6.94
C ASP A 470 -24.27 -18.14 -8.22
N ASP A 471 -25.53 -18.01 -8.65
CA ASP A 471 -26.05 -18.52 -9.93
C ASP A 471 -25.15 -18.14 -11.11
N GLN A 472 -24.51 -16.97 -11.01
CA GLN A 472 -23.56 -16.48 -12.00
C GLN A 472 -22.31 -17.36 -12.13
N VAL A 473 -21.76 -17.86 -11.02
CA VAL A 473 -20.57 -18.73 -11.04
C VAL A 473 -20.93 -20.07 -11.68
N GLN A 474 -22.08 -20.66 -11.32
CA GLN A 474 -22.56 -21.91 -11.92
C GLN A 474 -22.71 -21.79 -13.44
N TRP A 475 -23.37 -20.73 -13.91
CA TRP A 475 -23.54 -20.47 -15.34
C TRP A 475 -22.21 -20.32 -16.07
N LEU A 476 -21.25 -19.57 -15.51
CA LEU A 476 -19.91 -19.42 -16.08
C LEU A 476 -19.15 -20.75 -16.11
N THR A 477 -19.27 -21.57 -15.07
CA THR A 477 -18.68 -22.90 -14.98
C THR A 477 -19.19 -23.80 -16.11
N GLU A 478 -20.51 -23.89 -16.30
CA GLU A 478 -21.11 -24.67 -17.39
C GLU A 478 -20.63 -24.19 -18.76
N MET A 479 -20.58 -22.87 -18.97
CA MET A 479 -20.05 -22.30 -20.20
C MET A 479 -18.58 -22.65 -20.43
N CYS A 480 -17.77 -22.63 -19.37
CA CYS A 480 -16.35 -22.93 -19.43
C CYS A 480 -16.11 -24.40 -19.81
N LEU A 481 -16.75 -25.32 -19.10
CA LEU A 481 -16.68 -26.76 -19.40
C LEU A 481 -17.14 -27.04 -20.83
N ASN A 482 -18.25 -26.43 -21.28
CA ASN A 482 -18.72 -26.61 -22.65
C ASN A 482 -17.70 -26.14 -23.70
N LYS A 483 -16.96 -25.05 -23.43
CA LYS A 483 -15.92 -24.57 -24.36
C LYS A 483 -14.65 -25.41 -24.31
N MET A 484 -14.32 -26.00 -23.16
CA MET A 484 -13.15 -26.86 -22.97
C MET A 484 -13.37 -28.28 -23.55
N ILE A 485 -14.53 -28.89 -23.28
CA ILE A 485 -14.83 -30.30 -23.60
C ILE A 485 -15.35 -30.51 -25.03
N ASN A 486 -16.28 -29.66 -25.51
CA ASN A 486 -17.07 -29.98 -26.71
C ASN A 486 -16.33 -29.79 -28.05
N GLN A 487 -15.01 -29.83 -28.11
CA GLN A 487 -14.27 -29.72 -29.37
C GLN A 487 -13.13 -30.75 -29.44
N GLU A 488 -13.42 -31.84 -30.15
CA GLU A 488 -12.45 -32.90 -30.50
C GLU A 488 -11.21 -32.28 -31.16
N ILE A 489 -10.05 -32.76 -30.71
CA ILE A 489 -8.72 -32.46 -31.27
C ILE A 489 -8.69 -33.06 -32.69
N TYR A 490 -9.00 -32.26 -33.72
CA TYR A 490 -8.83 -32.64 -35.13
C TYR A 490 -7.44 -32.31 -35.66
#